data_AF-A0A2G2XC84-F1
#
_entry.id   AF-A0A2G2XC84-F1
#
_cell.length_a   1.000
_cell.length_b   1.000
_cell.length_c   1.000
_cell.angle_alpha   90.00
_cell.angle_beta   90.00
_cell.angle_gamma   90.00
#
_symmetry.space_group_name_H-M   'P 1'
#
loop_
_entity.id
_entity.type
_entity.pdbx_description
1 polymer ?
#
loop_
_entity_poly.entity_id
_entity_poly.type
_entity_poly.pdbx_seq_one_letter_code
_entity_poly.pdbx_strand_id
1 'polypeptide(L)'
;MGAYTFTDESTVSVAPSRLFKALVIDFNNLVTKLIPDVESIENVEGDGGPGTIKKITFVEMSDIYIETQLLIDVIDEQNLVTKYSLIE
;
A
#
# COMPACT_ATOMS: atom_id res chain seq x y z
N MET A 1 18.26 10.22 -16.60
CA MET A 1 17.55 9.36 -15.64
C MET A 1 16.71 8.39 -16.45
N GLY A 2 16.91 7.09 -16.31
CA GLY A 2 16.12 6.08 -17.01
C GLY A 2 14.92 5.67 -16.16
N ALA A 3 13.80 5.34 -16.81
CA ALA A 3 12.62 4.77 -16.16
C ALA A 3 12.31 3.42 -16.83
N TYR A 4 11.95 2.42 -16.02
CA TYR A 4 11.48 1.13 -16.49
C TYR A 4 10.01 0.98 -16.12
N THR A 5 9.19 0.56 -17.10
CA THR A 5 7.75 0.39 -16.92
C THR A 5 7.40 -1.07 -17.14
N PHE A 6 6.66 -1.65 -16.20
CA PHE A 6 6.12 -3.00 -16.28
C PHE A 6 4.59 -2.91 -16.22
N THR A 7 3.91 -3.83 -16.91
CA THR A 7 2.44 -3.93 -16.93
C THR A 7 2.08 -5.40 -16.78
N ASP A 8 1.21 -5.69 -15.83
CA ASP A 8 0.76 -7.04 -15.51
C ASP A 8 -0.77 -7.05 -15.33
N GLU A 9 -1.39 -8.16 -15.73
CA GLU A 9 -2.83 -8.37 -15.62
C GLU A 9 -3.10 -9.73 -14.99
N SER A 10 -3.94 -9.75 -13.95
CA SER A 10 -4.34 -10.97 -13.26
C SER A 10 -5.85 -10.96 -12.98
N THR A 11 -6.44 -12.15 -12.94
CA THR A 11 -7.87 -12.33 -12.66
C THR A 11 -8.08 -12.87 -11.25
N VAL A 12 -9.05 -12.32 -10.53
CA VAL A 12 -9.47 -12.83 -9.20
C VAL A 12 -10.95 -13.19 -9.20
N SER A 13 -11.34 -14.13 -8.35
CA SER A 13 -12.73 -14.57 -8.18
C SER A 13 -13.58 -13.64 -7.30
N VAL A 14 -12.97 -12.62 -6.70
CA VAL A 14 -13.61 -11.69 -5.77
C VAL A 14 -14.15 -10.48 -6.54
N ALA A 15 -15.29 -9.94 -6.09
CA ALA A 15 -15.87 -8.73 -6.68
C ALA A 15 -14.87 -7.54 -6.65
N PRO A 16 -14.78 -6.73 -7.74
CA PRO A 16 -13.80 -5.64 -7.83
C PRO A 16 -13.85 -4.64 -6.68
N SER A 17 -15.04 -4.23 -6.24
CA SER A 17 -15.21 -3.29 -5.12
C SER A 17 -14.70 -3.85 -3.79
N ARG A 18 -14.88 -5.15 -3.56
CA ARG A 18 -14.38 -5.82 -2.35
C ARG A 18 -12.87 -5.94 -2.39
N LEU A 19 -12.29 -6.25 -3.54
CA LEU A 19 -10.84 -6.29 -3.72
C LEU A 19 -10.23 -4.91 -3.48
N PHE A 20 -10.79 -3.87 -4.09
CA PHE A 20 -10.32 -2.50 -3.93
C PHE A 20 -10.38 -2.03 -2.48
N LYS A 21 -11.51 -2.29 -1.80
CA LYS A 21 -11.64 -2.01 -0.37
C LYS A 21 -10.55 -2.71 0.45
N ALA A 22 -10.31 -3.99 0.20
CA ALA A 22 -9.31 -4.76 0.94
C ALA A 22 -7.87 -4.26 0.69
N LEU A 23 -7.51 -4.00 -0.56
CA LEU A 23 -6.12 -3.69 -0.94
C LEU A 23 -5.76 -2.20 -0.86
N VAL A 24 -6.73 -1.30 -0.82
CA VAL A 24 -6.48 0.15 -0.85
C VAL A 24 -6.98 0.81 0.44
N ILE A 25 -8.26 0.62 0.76
CA ILE A 25 -8.93 1.32 1.87
C ILE A 25 -8.56 0.69 3.22
N ASP A 26 -8.74 -0.63 3.35
CA ASP A 26 -8.49 -1.40 4.57
C ASP A 26 -7.06 -1.99 4.62
N PHE A 27 -6.17 -1.55 3.71
CA PHE A 27 -4.82 -2.09 3.51
C PHE A 27 -4.04 -2.22 4.83
N ASN A 28 -3.99 -1.13 5.62
CA ASN A 28 -3.18 -1.08 6.84
C ASN A 28 -3.59 -2.17 7.86
N ASN A 29 -4.90 -2.44 7.96
CA ASN A 29 -5.46 -3.42 8.89
C ASN A 29 -5.27 -4.85 8.39
N LEU A 30 -5.41 -5.07 7.09
CA LEU A 30 -5.28 -6.40 6.50
C LEU A 30 -3.83 -6.86 6.41
N VAL A 31 -2.93 -6.00 5.93
CA VAL A 31 -1.53 -6.38 5.68
C VAL A 31 -0.81 -6.78 6.97
N THR A 32 -0.96 -6.00 8.04
CA THR A 32 -0.37 -6.31 9.36
C THR A 32 -0.85 -7.65 9.94
N LYS A 33 -2.05 -8.11 9.55
CA LYS A 33 -2.59 -9.41 10.00
C LYS A 33 -2.20 -10.57 9.09
N LEU A 34 -1.94 -10.29 7.82
CA LEU A 34 -1.69 -11.31 6.79
C LEU A 34 -0.20 -11.55 6.59
N ILE A 35 0.63 -10.51 6.74
CA ILE A 35 2.07 -10.56 6.54
C ILE A 35 2.75 -10.38 7.90
N PRO A 36 3.26 -11.47 8.51
CA PRO A 36 3.83 -11.43 9.86
C PRO A 36 5.10 -10.57 9.96
N ASP A 37 5.79 -10.37 8.85
CA ASP A 37 7.00 -9.54 8.77
C ASP A 37 6.67 -8.04 8.73
N VAL A 38 5.39 -7.65 8.60
CA VAL A 38 4.98 -6.24 8.70
C VAL A 38 4.59 -5.95 10.14
N GLU A 39 5.40 -5.15 10.82
CA GLU A 39 5.18 -4.77 12.21
C GLU A 39 4.06 -3.74 12.35
N SER A 40 4.18 -2.64 11.59
CA SER A 40 3.25 -1.52 11.67
C SER A 40 3.12 -0.78 10.35
N ILE A 41 1.97 -0.15 10.18
CA ILE A 41 1.70 0.78 9.08
C ILE A 41 1.04 2.01 9.69
N GLU A 42 1.70 3.15 9.54
CA GLU A 42 1.30 4.41 10.16
C GLU A 42 1.19 5.51 9.11
N ASN A 43 0.19 6.37 9.24
CA ASN A 43 0.12 7.58 8.42
C ASN A 43 1.01 8.65 9.07
N VAL A 44 2.12 9.00 8.42
CA VAL A 44 3.04 10.05 8.89
C VAL A 44 2.48 11.43 8.58
N GLU A 45 1.86 11.56 7.41
CA GLU A 45 1.19 12.78 6.96
C GLU A 45 -0.11 12.41 6.26
N GLY A 46 -1.12 13.28 6.37
CA GLY A 46 -2.43 13.11 5.73
C GLY A 46 -3.43 12.27 6.52
N ASP A 47 -4.62 12.11 5.95
CA ASP A 47 -5.80 11.50 6.59
C ASP A 47 -6.18 10.13 6.01
N GLY A 48 -5.38 9.60 5.08
CA GLY A 48 -5.66 8.37 4.34
C GLY A 48 -6.06 8.61 2.87
N GLY A 49 -6.31 9.86 2.46
CA GLY A 49 -6.59 10.23 1.06
C GLY A 49 -5.34 10.57 0.23
N PRO A 50 -5.53 11.09 -1.00
CA PRO A 50 -4.43 11.61 -1.82
C PRO A 50 -3.55 12.63 -1.06
N GLY A 51 -2.24 12.50 -1.19
CA GLY A 51 -1.24 13.26 -0.43
C GLY A 51 -0.83 12.62 0.90
N THR A 52 -1.46 11.52 1.32
CA THR A 52 -1.07 10.81 2.54
C THR A 52 0.24 10.07 2.34
N ILE A 53 1.16 10.21 3.30
CA ILE A 53 2.39 9.42 3.39
C ILE A 53 2.19 8.33 4.44
N LYS A 54 2.25 7.07 4.01
CA LYS A 54 2.20 5.89 4.87
C LYS A 54 3.61 5.36 5.08
N LYS A 55 4.03 5.20 6.33
CA LYS A 55 5.25 4.52 6.70
C LYS A 55 4.94 3.07 7.04
N ILE A 56 5.65 2.15 6.41
CA ILE A 56 5.53 0.71 6.63
C ILE A 56 6.82 0.24 7.28
N THR A 57 6.72 -0.38 8.45
CA THR A 57 7.84 -0.94 9.18
C THR A 57 7.81 -2.46 9.06
N PHE A 58 8.91 -3.02 8.57
CA PHE A 58 9.11 -4.46 8.42
C PHE A 58 10.11 -4.97 9.46
N VAL A 59 9.83 -6.13 10.06
CA VAL A 59 10.77 -6.86 10.92
C VAL A 59 11.56 -7.84 10.06
N GLU A 60 12.87 -7.68 10.01
CA GLU A 60 13.77 -8.67 9.42
C GLU A 60 14.42 -9.52 10.52
N MET A 61 14.93 -10.71 10.15
CA MET A 61 15.67 -11.57 11.07
C MET A 61 16.80 -10.80 11.76
N SER A 62 16.78 -10.76 13.10
CA SER A 62 17.76 -10.08 13.98
C SER A 62 17.43 -8.63 14.38
N ASP A 63 16.16 -8.30 14.58
CA ASP A 63 15.70 -6.98 15.09
C ASP A 63 16.11 -5.78 14.19
N ILE A 64 16.32 -6.06 12.89
CA ILE A 64 16.57 -5.02 11.89
C ILE A 64 15.20 -4.55 11.38
N TYR A 65 14.94 -3.26 11.52
CA TYR A 65 13.74 -2.61 11.02
C TYR A 65 14.03 -1.95 9.68
N ILE A 66 13.31 -2.38 8.65
CA ILE A 66 13.33 -1.71 7.34
C ILE A 66 12.06 -0.87 7.25
N GLU A 67 12.23 0.40 6.92
CA GLU A 67 11.12 1.34 6.78
C GLU A 67 11.01 1.77 5.32
N THR A 68 9.78 1.79 4.81
CA THR A 68 9.49 2.34 3.48
C THR A 68 8.34 3.30 3.57
N GLN A 69 8.39 4.35 2.75
CA GLN A 69 7.33 5.35 2.68
C GLN A 69 6.55 5.18 1.39
N LEU A 70 5.23 5.21 1.51
CA LEU A 70 4.28 5.12 0.40
C LEU A 70 3.48 6.41 0.36
N LEU A 71 3.65 7.18 -0.71
CA LEU A 71 2.84 8.36 -1.01
C LEU A 71 1.63 7.96 -1.84
N ILE A 72 0.44 8.34 -1.38
CA ILE A 72 -0.80 8.13 -2.13
C ILE A 72 -1.00 9.28 -3.11
N ASP A 73 -0.93 9.01 -4.41
CA ASP A 73 -1.12 10.03 -5.45
C ASP A 73 -2.61 10.17 -5.82
N VAL A 74 -3.30 9.03 -5.97
CA VAL A 74 -4.70 8.98 -6.40
C VAL A 74 -5.42 7.81 -5.73
N ILE A 75 -6.64 8.08 -5.25
CA ILE A 75 -7.63 7.07 -4.90
C ILE A 75 -8.95 7.48 -5.57
N ASP A 76 -9.45 6.62 -6.45
CA ASP A 76 -10.74 6.76 -7.11
C ASP A 76 -11.56 5.49 -6.87
N GLU A 77 -12.45 5.56 -5.87
CA GLU A 77 -13.33 4.44 -5.50
C GLU A 77 -14.42 4.14 -6.55
N GLN A 78 -14.78 5.12 -7.39
CA GLN A 78 -15.83 4.93 -8.39
C GLN A 78 -15.30 4.15 -9.59
N ASN A 79 -14.07 4.47 -10.02
CA ASN A 79 -13.40 3.79 -11.12
C ASN A 79 -12.49 2.63 -10.65
N LEU A 80 -12.36 2.42 -9.33
CA LEU A 80 -11.51 1.40 -8.71
C LEU A 80 -10.03 1.53 -9.11
N VAL A 81 -9.55 2.78 -9.17
CA VAL A 81 -8.17 3.12 -9.57
C VAL A 81 -7.44 3.67 -8.36
N THR A 82 -6.21 3.20 -8.14
CA THR A 82 -5.28 3.82 -7.21
C THR A 82 -3.92 4.02 -7.86
N LYS A 83 -3.22 5.09 -7.46
CA LYS A 83 -1.82 5.34 -7.81
C LYS A 83 -1.09 5.71 -6.54
N TYR A 84 0.08 5.14 -6.37
CA TYR A 84 0.97 5.43 -5.25
C TYR A 84 2.41 5.34 -5.71
N SER A 85 3.28 6.02 -4.96
CA SER A 85 4.71 6.06 -5.18
C SER A 85 5.42 5.56 -3.94
N LEU A 86 6.37 4.64 -4.10
CA LEU A 86 7.30 4.29 -3.02
C LEU A 86 8.43 5.32 -3.04
N ILE A 87 8.64 5.97 -1.90
CA ILE A 87 9.65 7.02 -1.70
C ILE A 87 10.59 6.61 -0.56
N GLU A 88 11.83 7.09 -0.64
CA GLU A 88 12.89 6.88 0.36
C GLU A 88 12.84 7.97 1.43
#